data_AF-A0A1F2JHL4-F1
#
_entry.id   AF-A0A1F2JHL4-F1
#
_cell.length_a   1.000
_cell.length_b   1.000
_cell.length_c   1.000
_cell.angle_alpha   90.00
_cell.angle_beta   90.00
_cell.angle_gamma   90.00
#
_symmetry.space_group_name_H-M   'P 1'
#
loop_
_entity.id
_entity.type
_entity.pdbx_description
1 polymer ?
#
loop_
_entity_poly.entity_id
_entity_poly.type
_entity_poly.pdbx_seq_one_letter_code
_entity_poly.pdbx_strand_id
1 'polypeptide(L)'
;MEIEIKKVSFNPRIDTHSFAANLVIDGIKAGNIVSNHMGTHYYPLNDKGHALIEKAEKYCAKLPAKSIVVDGKPQQSAQSLKSLIGDLFSAHLERLEHAKYFKKVDVAMKQSIVIGEPTKYIRTVRTKAPIDILTKSESGTELLKSTIIQEVLPTLSDNEKLLNSNIPVIILKAAGLKEDQFIKQSVEYLMKPVPQKAKSKGI
;
A
#
# COMPACT_ATOMS: atom_id res chain seq x y z
N MET A 1 21.96 -4.94 -8.78
CA MET A 1 21.36 -6.27 -8.71
C MET A 1 19.93 -6.11 -8.27
N GLU A 2 19.00 -6.65 -9.05
CA GLU A 2 17.56 -6.59 -8.80
C GLU A 2 17.08 -7.94 -8.26
N ILE A 3 16.38 -7.94 -7.14
CA ILE A 3 15.85 -9.15 -6.49
C ILE A 3 14.35 -8.94 -6.24
N GLU A 4 13.54 -9.85 -6.74
CA GLU A 4 12.09 -9.78 -6.66
C GLU A 4 11.49 -11.14 -6.25
N ILE A 5 10.29 -11.09 -5.67
CA ILE A 5 9.43 -12.27 -5.50
C ILE A 5 8.23 -12.16 -6.44
N LYS A 6 7.93 -13.24 -7.19
CA LYS A 6 6.80 -13.27 -8.14
C LYS A 6 5.92 -14.49 -7.90
N LYS A 7 4.66 -14.41 -8.34
CA LYS A 7 3.64 -15.46 -8.16
C LYS A 7 3.53 -15.90 -6.69
N VAL A 8 3.41 -14.92 -5.79
CA VAL A 8 3.27 -15.16 -4.35
C VAL A 8 1.95 -15.88 -4.08
N SER A 9 2.02 -17.01 -3.38
CA SER A 9 0.90 -17.81 -2.91
C SER A 9 0.95 -17.86 -1.39
N PHE A 10 -0.13 -17.42 -0.73
CA PHE A 10 -0.25 -17.43 0.74
C PHE A 10 -1.72 -17.59 1.13
N ASN A 11 -1.98 -18.11 2.34
CA ASN A 11 -3.33 -18.25 2.88
C ASN A 11 -3.41 -17.63 4.28
N PRO A 12 -3.87 -16.38 4.40
CA PRO A 12 -3.88 -15.67 5.68
C PRO A 12 -4.87 -16.24 6.69
N ARG A 13 -5.77 -17.16 6.30
CA ARG A 13 -6.66 -17.86 7.24
C ARG A 13 -5.98 -19.00 7.98
N ILE A 14 -4.88 -19.52 7.44
CA ILE A 14 -4.11 -20.62 8.03
C ILE A 14 -2.89 -20.05 8.75
N ASP A 15 -2.10 -19.24 8.03
CA ASP A 15 -0.91 -18.59 8.59
C ASP A 15 -0.65 -17.31 7.79
N THR A 16 -0.60 -16.18 8.50
CA THR A 16 -0.41 -14.83 7.93
C THR A 16 1.00 -14.60 7.38
N HIS A 17 1.97 -15.43 7.76
CA HIS A 17 3.38 -15.30 7.41
C HIS A 17 3.92 -16.45 6.56
N SER A 18 3.14 -17.53 6.38
CA SER A 18 3.50 -18.60 5.46
C SER A 18 3.21 -18.23 4.01
N PHE A 19 4.19 -18.42 3.13
CA PHE A 19 4.01 -18.19 1.70
C PHE A 19 4.97 -19.04 0.85
N ALA A 20 4.59 -19.22 -0.41
CA ALA A 20 5.46 -19.74 -1.46
C ALA A 20 5.55 -18.73 -2.59
N ALA A 21 6.70 -18.62 -3.25
CA ALA A 21 6.89 -17.69 -4.36
C ALA A 21 8.02 -18.15 -5.31
N ASN A 22 8.13 -17.51 -6.47
CA ASN A 22 9.33 -17.59 -7.30
C ASN A 22 10.33 -16.52 -6.86
N LEU A 23 11.59 -16.92 -6.66
CA LEU A 23 12.71 -16.00 -6.53
C LEU A 23 13.18 -15.59 -7.93
N VAL A 24 13.16 -14.29 -8.22
CA VAL A 24 13.59 -13.72 -9.49
C VAL A 24 14.76 -12.78 -9.23
N ILE A 25 15.87 -12.99 -9.94
CA ILE A 25 17.10 -12.20 -9.81
C ILE A 25 17.47 -11.68 -11.20
N ASP A 26 17.61 -10.37 -11.34
CA ASP A 26 17.88 -9.67 -12.61
C ASP A 26 16.94 -10.15 -13.74
N GLY A 27 15.64 -10.26 -13.42
CA GLY A 27 14.59 -10.71 -14.34
C GLY A 27 14.51 -12.23 -14.59
N ILE A 28 15.45 -13.02 -14.08
CA ILE A 28 15.52 -14.48 -14.31
C ILE A 28 14.96 -15.22 -13.10
N LYS A 29 14.06 -16.20 -13.31
CA LYS A 29 13.62 -17.11 -12.25
C LYS A 29 14.80 -17.96 -11.76
N ALA A 30 15.36 -17.59 -10.62
CA ALA A 30 16.53 -18.23 -10.02
C ALA A 30 16.14 -19.43 -9.14
N GLY A 31 14.96 -19.41 -8.53
CA GLY A 31 14.54 -20.47 -7.62
C GLY A 31 13.09 -20.37 -7.15
N ASN A 32 12.74 -21.22 -6.20
CA ASN A 32 11.46 -21.19 -5.49
C ASN A 32 11.70 -20.88 -4.01
N ILE A 33 10.78 -20.17 -3.39
CA ILE A 33 10.81 -19.77 -1.98
C ILE A 33 9.67 -20.51 -1.27
N VAL A 34 9.97 -21.03 -0.07
CA VAL A 34 8.97 -21.53 0.88
C VAL A 34 9.27 -20.90 2.23
N SER A 35 8.31 -20.17 2.79
CA SER A 35 8.40 -19.60 4.13
C SER A 35 7.27 -20.16 4.98
N ASN A 36 7.60 -20.60 6.19
CA ASN A 36 6.65 -21.06 7.20
C ASN A 36 7.19 -20.81 8.62
N HIS A 37 6.55 -21.40 9.63
CA HIS A 37 6.98 -21.30 11.03
C HIS A 37 8.41 -21.81 11.31
N MET A 38 8.97 -22.67 10.46
CA MET A 38 10.37 -23.12 10.55
C MET A 38 11.35 -22.13 9.91
N GLY A 39 10.83 -21.16 9.15
CA GLY A 39 11.56 -20.08 8.52
C GLY A 39 11.43 -20.08 6.99
N THR A 40 12.15 -19.14 6.38
CA THR A 40 12.23 -19.00 4.93
C THR A 40 13.39 -19.81 4.36
N HIS A 41 13.06 -20.67 3.40
CA HIS A 41 13.97 -21.48 2.59
C HIS A 41 13.79 -21.12 1.12
N TYR A 42 14.88 -21.18 0.35
CA TYR A 42 14.85 -20.99 -1.08
C TYR A 42 15.71 -22.05 -1.77
N TYR A 43 15.22 -22.55 -2.90
CA TYR A 43 15.79 -23.66 -3.63
C TYR A 43 16.11 -23.21 -5.07
N PRO A 44 17.37 -23.37 -5.54
CA PRO A 44 17.73 -23.05 -6.91
C PRO A 44 16.94 -23.91 -7.89
N LEU A 45 16.58 -23.33 -9.03
CA LEU A 45 15.88 -24.06 -10.10
C LEU A 45 16.83 -24.97 -10.90
N ASN A 46 18.08 -24.53 -11.06
CA ASN A 46 19.17 -25.19 -11.80
C ASN A 46 20.51 -24.55 -11.42
N ASP A 47 21.62 -24.99 -12.02
CA ASP A 47 22.97 -24.47 -11.73
C ASP A 47 23.10 -22.95 -11.97
N LYS A 48 22.43 -22.45 -13.01
CA LYS A 48 22.36 -21.00 -13.27
C LYS A 48 21.63 -20.27 -12.14
N GLY A 49 20.52 -20.84 -11.66
CA GLY A 49 19.78 -20.36 -10.51
C GLY A 49 20.61 -20.37 -9.22
N HIS A 50 21.39 -21.42 -9.00
CA HIS A 50 22.34 -21.54 -7.89
C HIS A 50 23.37 -20.40 -7.92
N ALA A 51 24.03 -20.21 -9.07
CA ALA A 51 25.00 -19.12 -9.24
C ALA A 51 24.38 -17.72 -9.05
N LEU A 52 23.13 -17.52 -9.45
CA LEU A 52 22.41 -16.26 -9.20
C LEU A 52 22.12 -16.05 -7.71
N ILE A 53 21.66 -17.10 -7.02
CA ILE A 53 21.36 -17.05 -5.58
C ILE A 53 22.63 -16.75 -4.79
N GLU A 54 23.76 -17.41 -5.06
CA GLU A 54 25.03 -17.10 -4.39
C GLU A 54 25.46 -15.64 -4.58
N LYS A 55 25.30 -15.11 -5.81
CA LYS A 55 25.60 -13.70 -6.07
C LYS A 55 24.66 -12.77 -5.28
N ALA A 56 23.39 -13.12 -5.16
CA ALA A 56 22.41 -12.38 -4.37
C ALA A 56 22.72 -12.43 -2.86
N GLU A 57 23.13 -13.57 -2.32
CA GLU A 57 23.57 -13.68 -0.93
C GLU A 57 24.78 -12.81 -0.65
N LYS A 58 25.81 -12.87 -1.50
CA LYS A 58 27.00 -12.02 -1.41
C LYS A 58 26.67 -10.53 -1.55
N TYR A 59 25.69 -10.19 -2.38
CA TYR A 59 25.21 -8.82 -2.51
C TYR A 59 24.52 -8.35 -1.23
N CYS A 60 23.56 -9.12 -0.71
CA CYS A 60 22.85 -8.79 0.52
C CYS A 60 23.78 -8.66 1.73
N ALA A 61 24.79 -9.52 1.85
CA ALA A 61 25.77 -9.46 2.94
C ALA A 61 26.63 -8.18 2.94
N LYS A 62 26.74 -7.50 1.79
CA LYS A 62 27.47 -6.21 1.67
C LYS A 62 26.58 -5.00 1.96
N LEU A 63 25.27 -5.18 2.09
CA LEU A 63 24.37 -4.08 2.41
C LEU A 63 24.58 -3.62 3.86
N PRO A 64 24.39 -2.32 4.14
CA PRO A 64 24.51 -1.82 5.51
C PRO A 64 23.55 -2.55 6.43
N ALA A 65 24.02 -2.85 7.65
CA ALA A 65 23.18 -3.47 8.67
C ALA A 65 21.90 -2.64 8.91
N LYS A 66 20.80 -3.34 9.16
CA LYS A 66 19.53 -2.70 9.51
C LYS A 66 19.42 -2.60 11.02
N SER A 67 18.99 -1.44 11.51
CA SER A 67 18.56 -1.31 12.90
C SER A 67 17.19 -2.01 13.04
N ILE A 68 17.17 -3.08 13.81
CA ILE A 68 15.95 -3.79 14.21
C ILE A 68 15.75 -3.58 15.72
N VAL A 69 14.52 -3.72 16.20
CA VAL A 69 14.23 -3.70 17.64
C VAL A 69 14.02 -5.13 18.10
N VAL A 70 14.86 -5.59 19.03
CA VAL A 70 14.73 -6.90 19.69
C VAL A 70 14.59 -6.62 21.17
N ASP A 71 13.51 -7.09 21.79
CA ASP A 71 13.19 -6.87 23.21
C ASP A 71 13.24 -5.38 23.62
N GLY A 72 12.73 -4.50 22.75
CA GLY A 72 12.69 -3.05 22.98
C GLY A 72 14.04 -2.33 22.81
N LYS A 73 15.12 -3.03 22.43
CA LYS A 73 16.45 -2.45 22.24
C LYS A 73 16.84 -2.40 20.76
N PRO A 74 17.43 -1.31 20.27
CA PRO A 74 17.94 -1.23 18.91
C PRO A 74 19.16 -2.14 18.77
N GLN A 75 19.12 -3.03 17.80
CA GLN A 75 20.20 -3.93 17.44
C GLN A 75 20.48 -3.83 15.93
N GLN A 76 21.75 -3.92 15.56
CA GLN A 76 22.16 -4.01 14.17
C GLN A 76 22.05 -5.46 13.70
N SER A 77 21.31 -5.70 12.63
CA SER A 77 21.18 -7.01 11.99
C SER A 77 21.80 -6.97 10.60
N ALA A 78 22.72 -7.90 10.36
CA ALA A 78 23.32 -8.09 9.05
C ALA A 78 22.24 -8.49 8.04
N GLN A 79 22.28 -7.91 6.85
CA GLN A 79 21.31 -8.24 5.83
C GLN A 79 21.66 -9.58 5.18
N SER A 80 20.62 -10.37 4.90
CA SER A 80 20.71 -11.64 4.18
C SER A 80 19.68 -11.66 3.07
N LEU A 81 19.84 -12.58 2.12
CA LEU A 81 18.80 -12.84 1.12
C LEU A 81 17.48 -13.24 1.80
N LYS A 82 17.56 -14.01 2.89
CA LYS A 82 16.42 -14.40 3.70
C LYS A 82 15.65 -13.19 4.27
N SER A 83 16.35 -12.25 4.89
CA SER A 83 15.71 -11.05 5.45
C SER A 83 15.10 -10.18 4.35
N LEU A 84 15.79 -10.03 3.22
CA LEU A 84 15.27 -9.27 2.08
C LEU A 84 14.00 -9.90 1.50
N ILE A 85 13.94 -11.24 1.39
CA ILE A 85 12.73 -11.96 0.97
C ILE A 85 11.57 -11.67 1.94
N GLY A 86 11.84 -11.65 3.25
CA GLY A 86 10.86 -11.26 4.26
C GLY A 86 10.32 -9.85 4.02
N ASP A 87 11.22 -8.87 3.81
CA ASP A 87 10.83 -7.48 3.53
C ASP A 87 9.98 -7.37 2.25
N LEU A 88 10.36 -8.09 1.18
CA LEU A 88 9.62 -8.13 -0.07
C LEU A 88 8.22 -8.72 0.11
N PHE A 89 8.07 -9.73 0.97
CA PHE A 89 6.77 -10.30 1.29
C PHE A 89 5.91 -9.35 2.14
N SER A 90 6.49 -8.69 3.15
CA SER A 90 5.79 -7.65 3.92
C SER A 90 5.27 -6.52 3.03
N ALA A 91 6.12 -6.00 2.13
CA ALA A 91 5.71 -4.98 1.16
C ALA A 91 4.61 -5.48 0.20
N HIS A 92 4.62 -6.77 -0.14
CA HIS A 92 3.56 -7.39 -0.93
C HIS A 92 2.21 -7.39 -0.17
N LEU A 93 2.22 -7.73 1.12
CA LEU A 93 1.03 -7.70 1.97
C LEU A 93 0.46 -6.29 2.11
N GLU A 94 1.30 -5.31 2.44
CA GLU A 94 0.90 -3.89 2.53
C GLU A 94 0.22 -3.42 1.24
N ARG A 95 0.80 -3.74 0.08
CA ARG A 95 0.22 -3.41 -1.22
C ARG A 95 -1.16 -4.06 -1.42
N LEU A 96 -1.35 -5.30 -0.98
CA LEU A 96 -2.65 -5.98 -1.06
C LEU A 96 -3.69 -5.33 -0.14
N GLU A 97 -3.30 -4.93 1.07
CA GLU A 97 -4.17 -4.22 2.00
C GLU A 97 -4.57 -2.85 1.47
N HIS A 98 -3.62 -2.09 0.94
CA HIS A 98 -3.89 -0.82 0.26
C HIS A 98 -4.84 -1.02 -0.93
N ALA A 99 -4.60 -2.01 -1.78
CA ALA A 99 -5.48 -2.29 -2.92
C ALA A 99 -6.91 -2.66 -2.48
N LYS A 100 -7.06 -3.45 -1.41
CA LYS A 100 -8.38 -3.77 -0.82
C LYS A 100 -9.07 -2.51 -0.28
N TYR A 101 -8.32 -1.65 0.42
CA TYR A 101 -8.81 -0.38 0.94
C TYR A 101 -9.35 0.51 -0.18
N PHE A 102 -8.55 0.76 -1.23
CA PHE A 102 -8.96 1.61 -2.36
C PHE A 102 -10.13 1.02 -3.12
N LYS A 103 -10.17 -0.30 -3.33
CA LYS A 103 -11.35 -0.95 -3.92
C LYS A 103 -12.62 -0.73 -3.08
N LYS A 104 -12.51 -0.73 -1.76
CA LYS A 104 -13.64 -0.43 -0.86
C LYS A 104 -14.09 1.03 -1.01
N VAL A 105 -13.15 1.98 -1.06
CA VAL A 105 -13.43 3.40 -1.33
C VAL A 105 -14.12 3.57 -2.69
N ASP A 106 -13.58 2.95 -3.74
CA ASP A 106 -14.08 3.08 -5.12
C ASP A 106 -15.52 2.59 -5.27
N VAL A 107 -15.89 1.53 -4.55
CA VAL A 107 -17.27 1.03 -4.52
C VAL A 107 -18.18 1.98 -3.75
N ALA A 108 -17.75 2.41 -2.56
CA ALA A 108 -18.56 3.27 -1.68
C ALA A 108 -18.81 4.66 -2.30
N MET A 109 -17.80 5.24 -2.96
CA MET A 109 -17.88 6.61 -3.50
C MET A 109 -18.89 6.76 -4.65
N LYS A 110 -19.39 5.66 -5.23
CA LYS A 110 -20.45 5.71 -6.25
C LYS A 110 -21.79 6.18 -5.68
N GLN A 111 -22.08 5.84 -4.43
CA GLN A 111 -23.41 6.00 -3.81
C GLN A 111 -23.39 6.89 -2.55
N SER A 112 -22.23 7.39 -2.14
CA SER A 112 -22.07 8.09 -0.88
C SER A 112 -20.85 9.01 -0.91
N ILE A 113 -20.85 9.98 0.00
CA ILE A 113 -19.63 10.70 0.36
C ILE A 113 -18.85 9.82 1.33
N VAL A 114 -17.61 9.51 0.97
CA VAL A 114 -16.69 8.67 1.72
C VAL A 114 -15.71 9.55 2.44
N ILE A 115 -15.60 9.36 3.75
CA ILE A 115 -14.66 10.06 4.62
C ILE A 115 -13.93 9.05 5.50
N GLY A 116 -12.71 9.37 5.92
CA GLY A 116 -11.95 8.53 6.81
C GLY A 116 -10.47 8.83 6.78
N GLU A 117 -9.72 8.08 7.59
CA GLU A 117 -8.27 8.14 7.57
C GLU A 117 -7.72 7.23 6.46
N PRO A 118 -6.95 7.77 5.49
CA PRO A 118 -6.37 6.98 4.40
C PRO A 118 -5.69 5.71 4.89
N THR A 119 -5.92 4.59 4.21
CA THR A 119 -5.36 3.25 4.52
C THR A 119 -5.75 2.63 5.86
N LYS A 120 -6.49 3.32 6.73
CA LYS A 120 -6.93 2.77 8.02
C LYS A 120 -8.41 2.40 8.05
N TYR A 121 -9.30 3.36 7.82
CA TYR A 121 -10.74 3.12 7.86
C TYR A 121 -11.50 4.06 6.92
N ILE A 122 -12.78 3.74 6.69
CA ILE A 122 -13.73 4.59 5.97
C ILE A 122 -15.07 4.57 6.69
N ARG A 123 -15.79 5.68 6.62
CA ARG A 123 -17.22 5.80 6.91
C ARG A 123 -17.89 6.57 5.76
N THR A 124 -19.20 6.51 5.70
CA THR A 124 -19.96 7.04 4.56
C THR A 124 -21.13 7.89 5.02
N VAL A 125 -21.33 9.03 4.35
CA VAL A 125 -22.56 9.81 4.40
C VAL A 125 -23.37 9.46 3.15
N ARG A 126 -24.56 8.88 3.34
CA ARG A 126 -25.41 8.44 2.24
C ARG A 126 -25.95 9.65 1.48
N THR A 127 -25.92 9.57 0.15
CA THR A 127 -26.55 10.57 -0.71
C THR A 127 -27.90 10.06 -1.22
N LYS A 128 -28.80 10.99 -1.57
CA LYS A 128 -30.14 10.64 -2.09
C LYS A 128 -30.10 10.01 -3.49
N ALA A 129 -29.01 10.19 -4.21
CA ALA A 129 -28.75 9.63 -5.54
C ALA A 129 -27.25 9.34 -5.70
N PRO A 130 -26.85 8.53 -6.70
CA PRO A 130 -25.45 8.32 -7.06
C PRO A 130 -24.67 9.62 -7.27
N ILE A 131 -23.39 9.64 -6.87
CA ILE A 131 -22.54 10.84 -6.93
C ILE A 131 -22.37 11.34 -8.37
N ASP A 132 -22.27 10.43 -9.34
CA ASP A 132 -22.13 10.78 -10.76
C ASP A 132 -23.40 11.42 -11.36
N ILE A 133 -24.57 11.16 -10.78
CA ILE A 133 -25.82 11.83 -11.16
C ILE A 133 -25.88 13.21 -10.51
N LEU A 134 -25.56 13.29 -9.20
CA LEU A 134 -25.61 14.55 -8.45
C LEU A 134 -24.65 15.60 -9.02
N THR A 135 -23.47 15.20 -9.50
CA THR A 135 -22.47 16.11 -10.06
C THR A 135 -22.81 16.65 -11.46
N LYS A 136 -23.86 16.14 -12.11
CA LYS A 136 -24.26 16.54 -13.47
C LYS A 136 -25.38 17.60 -13.51
N SER A 137 -26.06 17.85 -12.40
CA SER A 137 -27.13 18.86 -12.32
C SER A 137 -26.81 19.92 -11.29
N GLU A 138 -27.34 21.12 -11.50
CA GLU A 138 -27.21 22.23 -10.55
C GLU A 138 -27.84 21.89 -9.20
N SER A 139 -29.08 21.38 -9.21
CA SER A 139 -29.78 20.95 -8.00
C SER A 139 -29.07 19.81 -7.27
N GLY A 140 -28.48 18.86 -8.01
CA GLY A 140 -27.68 17.77 -7.43
C GLY A 140 -26.39 18.28 -6.80
N THR A 141 -25.75 19.27 -7.44
CA THR A 141 -24.54 19.91 -6.92
C THR A 141 -24.83 20.72 -5.66
N GLU A 142 -25.94 21.45 -5.60
CA GLU A 142 -26.38 22.16 -4.38
C GLU A 142 -26.69 21.20 -3.24
N LEU A 143 -27.36 20.08 -3.54
CA LEU A 143 -27.62 19.04 -2.55
C LEU A 143 -26.29 18.48 -2.00
N LEU A 144 -25.33 18.18 -2.89
CA LEU A 144 -24.03 17.64 -2.49
C LEU A 144 -23.25 18.63 -1.62
N LYS A 145 -23.22 19.92 -1.98
CA LYS A 145 -22.59 20.97 -1.17
C LYS A 145 -23.25 21.07 0.21
N SER A 146 -24.59 21.09 0.24
CA SER A 146 -25.35 21.17 1.48
C SER A 146 -25.08 19.98 2.40
N THR A 147 -25.05 18.76 1.85
CA THR A 147 -24.69 17.55 2.61
C THR A 147 -23.25 17.62 3.14
N ILE A 148 -22.29 18.13 2.36
CA ILE A 148 -20.91 18.32 2.84
C ILE A 148 -20.88 19.30 4.01
N ILE A 149 -21.57 20.44 3.89
CA ILE A 149 -21.59 21.50 4.91
C ILE A 149 -22.27 21.01 6.20
N GLN A 150 -23.38 20.28 6.09
CA GLN A 150 -24.24 19.93 7.22
C GLN A 150 -23.83 18.62 7.90
N GLU A 151 -23.31 17.65 7.16
CA GLU A 151 -23.08 16.29 7.67
C GLU A 151 -21.59 15.91 7.69
N VAL A 152 -20.80 16.40 6.73
CA VAL A 152 -19.37 16.03 6.63
C VAL A 152 -18.51 16.94 7.48
N LEU A 153 -18.48 18.24 7.19
CA LEU A 153 -17.59 19.20 7.86
C LEU A 153 -17.72 19.20 9.39
N PRO A 154 -18.93 19.14 9.99
CA PRO A 154 -19.07 19.15 11.45
C PRO A 154 -18.52 17.89 12.13
N THR A 155 -18.38 16.80 11.38
CA THR A 155 -17.92 15.51 11.91
C THR A 155 -16.53 15.13 11.43
N LEU A 156 -15.89 15.93 10.57
CA LEU A 156 -14.59 15.64 9.99
C LEU A 156 -13.48 15.95 11.00
N SER A 157 -12.80 14.92 11.48
CA SER A 157 -11.64 15.08 12.37
C SER A 157 -10.36 15.46 11.60
N ASP A 158 -9.36 15.99 12.30
CA ASP A 158 -8.10 16.46 11.70
C ASP A 158 -7.33 15.39 10.90
N ASN A 159 -7.51 14.11 11.27
CA ASN A 159 -6.85 12.98 10.60
C ASN A 159 -7.70 12.37 9.46
N GLU A 160 -8.93 12.83 9.29
CA GLU A 160 -9.83 12.35 8.24
C GLU A 160 -9.76 13.22 6.99
N LYS A 161 -10.02 12.58 5.85
CA LYS A 161 -10.17 13.25 4.55
C LYS A 161 -11.43 12.79 3.87
N LEU A 162 -11.97 13.63 2.99
CA LEU A 162 -12.93 13.24 1.98
C LEU A 162 -12.23 12.50 0.85
N LEU A 163 -12.65 11.26 0.62
CA LEU A 163 -11.98 10.27 -0.22
C LEU A 163 -12.62 10.12 -1.62
N ASN A 164 -13.70 10.85 -1.91
CA ASN A 164 -14.32 10.83 -3.23
C ASN A 164 -13.43 11.51 -4.27
N SER A 165 -12.87 10.72 -5.17
CA SER A 165 -12.19 11.23 -6.37
C SER A 165 -13.15 11.58 -7.52
N ASN A 166 -14.43 11.22 -7.37
CA ASN A 166 -15.49 11.44 -8.34
C ASN A 166 -16.35 12.69 -8.05
N ILE A 167 -15.99 13.49 -7.03
CA ILE A 167 -16.60 14.80 -6.80
C ILE A 167 -15.61 15.87 -7.30
N PRO A 168 -16.00 16.74 -8.25
CA PRO A 168 -15.16 17.83 -8.70
C PRO A 168 -14.65 18.72 -7.56
N VAL A 169 -13.35 19.04 -7.58
CA VAL A 169 -12.69 19.88 -6.55
C VAL A 169 -13.37 21.23 -6.38
N ILE A 170 -13.93 21.81 -7.45
CA ILE A 170 -14.67 23.08 -7.39
C ILE A 170 -15.88 22.99 -6.45
N ILE A 171 -16.58 21.84 -6.44
CA ILE A 171 -17.73 21.60 -5.55
C ILE A 171 -17.23 21.46 -4.11
N LEU A 172 -16.15 20.72 -3.89
CA LEU A 172 -15.56 20.52 -2.56
C LEU A 172 -15.13 21.86 -1.93
N LYS A 173 -14.42 22.70 -2.70
CA LYS A 173 -14.00 24.03 -2.25
C LYS A 173 -15.19 24.96 -2.02
N ALA A 174 -16.20 24.93 -2.90
CA ALA A 174 -17.42 25.71 -2.72
C ALA A 174 -18.22 25.28 -1.47
N ALA A 175 -18.08 24.03 -1.04
CA ALA A 175 -18.64 23.54 0.22
C ALA A 175 -17.79 23.88 1.46
N GLY A 176 -16.64 24.56 1.31
CA GLY A 176 -15.79 25.00 2.41
C GLY A 176 -14.67 24.05 2.81
N LEU A 177 -14.43 22.95 2.07
CA LEU A 177 -13.29 22.06 2.33
C LEU A 177 -11.96 22.72 1.94
N LYS A 178 -10.97 22.59 2.83
CA LYS A 178 -9.56 22.98 2.59
C LYS A 178 -8.82 21.89 1.81
N GLU A 179 -7.71 22.25 1.16
CA GLU A 179 -6.98 21.33 0.27
C GLU A 179 -6.41 20.09 0.97
N ASP A 180 -6.13 20.19 2.27
CA ASP A 180 -5.67 19.09 3.11
C ASP A 180 -6.80 18.16 3.56
N GLN A 181 -8.07 18.57 3.44
CA GLN A 181 -9.25 17.83 3.89
C GLN A 181 -9.85 16.91 2.80
N PHE A 182 -9.31 16.89 1.58
CA PHE A 182 -9.76 16.00 0.51
C PHE A 182 -8.61 15.49 -0.35
N ILE A 183 -8.85 14.40 -1.09
CA ILE A 183 -7.89 13.86 -2.07
C ILE A 183 -8.15 14.45 -3.46
N LYS A 184 -7.09 14.83 -4.19
CA LYS A 184 -7.23 15.57 -5.46
C LYS A 184 -7.59 14.71 -6.70
N GLN A 185 -7.13 13.45 -6.83
CA GLN A 185 -7.69 12.37 -7.68
C GLN A 185 -6.79 11.12 -7.72
N SER A 186 -7.44 9.97 -7.99
CA SER A 186 -7.07 8.53 -8.11
C SER A 186 -5.68 8.01 -7.70
N VAL A 187 -5.71 7.07 -6.73
CA VAL A 187 -4.97 5.78 -6.52
C VAL A 187 -3.51 5.62 -6.98
N GLU A 188 -3.11 6.21 -8.09
CA GLU A 188 -1.80 6.10 -8.72
C GLU A 188 -0.67 6.74 -7.88
N TYR A 189 -1.01 7.72 -7.03
CA TYR A 189 -0.05 8.33 -6.11
C TYR A 189 0.32 7.44 -4.91
N LEU A 190 -0.47 6.40 -4.61
CA LEU A 190 -0.25 5.50 -3.46
C LEU A 190 0.32 4.13 -3.87
N MET A 191 0.40 3.85 -5.18
CA MET A 191 1.02 2.64 -5.71
C MET A 191 2.44 2.86 -6.23
N LYS A 192 2.96 4.09 -6.23
CA LYS A 192 4.40 4.28 -6.47
C LYS A 192 5.15 3.80 -5.22
N PRO A 193 6.09 2.84 -5.35
CA PRO A 193 6.95 2.50 -4.23
C PRO A 193 7.60 3.80 -3.73
N VAL A 194 7.55 4.02 -2.42
CA VAL A 194 8.35 5.06 -1.78
C VAL A 194 9.78 4.84 -2.29
N PRO A 195 10.40 5.79 -3.01
CA PRO A 195 11.80 5.65 -3.33
C PRO A 195 12.52 5.49 -2.00
N GLN A 196 13.13 4.33 -1.77
CA GLN A 196 14.02 4.15 -0.65
C GLN A 196 15.00 5.31 -0.72
N LYS A 197 14.93 6.22 0.25
CA LYS A 197 15.87 7.34 0.34
C LYS A 197 17.26 6.72 0.33
N ALA A 198 17.93 6.77 -0.82
CA ALA A 198 19.37 6.61 -0.90
C ALA A 198 19.91 7.68 0.04
N LYS A 199 20.40 7.25 1.20
CA LYS A 199 21.05 8.17 2.14
C LYS A 199 22.14 8.87 1.35
N SER A 200 22.04 10.19 1.38
CA SER A 200 22.98 11.18 0.90
C SER A 200 24.42 10.70 0.97
N LYS A 201 25.14 10.80 -0.16
CA LYS A 201 26.59 10.94 -0.16
C LYS A 201 26.93 12.16 0.70
N GLY A 202 27.40 11.91 1.91
CA GLY A 202 28.11 12.88 2.73
C GLY A 202 29.58 12.78 2.37
N ILE A 203 30.03 13.79 1.62
CA ILE A 203 31.36 14.40 1.50
C ILE A 203 32.54 13.56 2.00
#